data_AF-A0A4V3RY41-F1
#
_entry.id   AF-A0A4V3RY41-F1
#
_cell.length_a   1.000
_cell.length_b   1.000
_cell.length_c   1.000
_cell.angle_alpha   90.00
_cell.angle_beta   90.00
_cell.angle_gamma   90.00
#
_symmetry.space_group_name_H-M   'P 1'
#
loop_
_entity.id
_entity.type
_entity.pdbx_description
1 polymer ?
#
loop_
_entity_poly.entity_id
_entity_poly.type
_entity_poly.pdbx_seq_one_letter_code
_entity_poly.pdbx_strand_id
1 'polypeptide(L)'
;MIAARLVLVALCAGLVLASRAGAGGSHDDPIGAAALDDVLEPAVRALVAEAFSVVERHGEEVWPGFAAAPRQIVVATPGHDVLLCPDGPVSGFAPLGPDPVSGCEAYVRDLTFPERIAASFPAVEGRPTVVIGLPAFLQAEPFDWTVTVVHERFHQYQQAWPGYYAAVDALDLAGGDEGGMWMLNYPFPYDEPQVEAAFDAMAGMLLAALDAPDDGVEEAAAAYWAAREAARLSVPERDWRYFEFQLWNEGLSRWTERAISEAAGRHDPDYAAHAEHERLSMINSLQALRQDGLGAWKRSAVYAIGAGEGALLERIRPGWRAAYFAEPMQTGSYFRFDPVEPGEGR
;
A
#
# COMPACT_ATOMS: atom_id res chain seq x y z
N MET A 1 -27.36 4.17 1.21
CA MET A 1 -26.49 4.73 0.15
C MET A 1 -25.21 5.18 0.82
N ILE A 2 -24.33 4.21 1.12
CA ILE A 2 -23.01 4.47 1.69
C ILE A 2 -22.09 4.58 0.48
N ALA A 3 -21.66 5.78 0.15
CA ALA A 3 -20.66 5.98 -0.88
C ALA A 3 -19.33 5.45 -0.31
N ALA A 4 -18.98 4.22 -0.67
CA ALA A 4 -17.60 3.74 -0.54
C ALA A 4 -16.73 4.70 -1.36
N ARG A 5 -16.03 5.61 -0.69
CA ARG A 5 -15.04 6.48 -1.32
C ARG A 5 -13.81 5.62 -1.60
N LEU A 6 -13.89 4.83 -2.68
CA LEU A 6 -12.70 4.26 -3.32
C LEU A 6 -11.93 5.43 -3.91
N VAL A 7 -10.85 5.84 -3.22
CA VAL A 7 -9.83 6.72 -3.81
C VAL A 7 -9.22 5.93 -4.98
N LEU A 8 -9.59 6.34 -6.18
CA LEU A 8 -9.07 5.79 -7.41
C LEU A 8 -7.64 6.32 -7.57
N VAL A 9 -6.63 5.50 -7.24
CA VAL A 9 -5.23 5.80 -7.55
C VAL A 9 -5.06 5.82 -9.07
N ALA A 10 -4.85 7.00 -9.65
CA ALA A 10 -4.73 7.21 -11.09
C ALA A 10 -3.31 7.67 -11.49
N LEU A 11 -2.66 6.78 -12.26
CA LEU A 11 -1.76 6.98 -13.40
C LEU A 11 -0.50 7.87 -13.26
N CYS A 12 0.65 7.22 -13.49
CA CYS A 12 1.70 7.76 -14.35
C CYS A 12 2.13 6.69 -15.37
N ALA A 13 1.97 7.03 -16.65
CA ALA A 13 2.67 6.36 -17.74
C ALA A 13 4.15 6.80 -17.70
N GLY A 14 5.07 5.84 -17.87
CA GLY A 14 6.48 6.15 -18.01
C GLY A 14 6.74 7.09 -19.18
N LEU A 15 7.08 8.34 -18.89
CA LEU A 15 7.86 9.18 -19.79
C LEU A 15 9.32 9.11 -19.36
N VAL A 16 10.11 8.28 -20.04
CA VAL A 16 11.55 8.49 -20.11
C VAL A 16 11.79 9.63 -21.11
N LEU A 17 11.84 10.88 -20.63
CA LEU A 17 12.35 12.00 -21.41
C LEU A 17 13.85 12.11 -21.18
N ALA A 18 14.63 11.88 -22.25
CA ALA A 18 16.02 12.26 -22.31
C ALA A 18 16.13 13.79 -22.17
N SER A 19 16.70 14.25 -21.06
CA SER A 19 16.96 15.66 -20.81
C SER A 19 18.07 16.17 -21.73
N ARG A 20 17.75 17.20 -22.53
CA ARG A 20 18.76 18.03 -23.19
C ARG A 20 19.35 18.97 -22.14
N ALA A 21 20.66 18.85 -21.92
CA ALA A 21 21.43 19.78 -21.10
C ALA A 21 21.34 21.21 -21.68
N GLY A 22 20.60 22.07 -20.98
CA GLY A 22 20.67 23.52 -21.12
C GLY A 22 21.70 24.06 -20.13
N ALA A 23 22.73 24.74 -20.65
CA ALA A 23 23.75 25.37 -19.84
C ALA A 23 23.28 26.73 -19.27
N GLY A 24 23.67 27.01 -18.03
CA GLY A 24 23.95 28.37 -17.56
C GLY A 24 22.95 28.97 -16.56
N GLY A 25 23.37 29.03 -15.29
CA GLY A 25 22.71 29.83 -14.27
C GLY A 25 23.16 29.43 -12.86
N SER A 26 24.33 29.90 -12.42
CA SER A 26 24.76 29.80 -11.03
C SER A 26 23.99 30.83 -10.19
N HIS A 27 23.07 30.35 -9.35
CA HIS A 27 22.50 31.11 -8.23
C HIS A 27 22.52 30.23 -6.98
N ASP A 28 23.66 30.26 -6.27
CA ASP A 28 23.90 29.58 -4.99
C ASP A 28 23.37 30.40 -3.79
N ASP A 29 22.20 31.01 -3.91
CA ASP A 29 21.50 31.54 -2.74
C ASP A 29 20.32 30.60 -2.42
N PRO A 30 20.29 29.97 -1.23
CA PRO A 30 19.16 29.16 -0.83
C PRO A 30 17.92 30.05 -0.78
N ILE A 31 16.94 29.70 -1.60
CA ILE A 31 15.62 30.33 -1.59
C ILE A 31 14.96 29.83 -0.30
N GLY A 32 15.28 30.48 0.83
CA GLY A 32 15.02 29.95 2.17
C GLY A 32 13.55 29.70 2.50
N ALA A 33 13.26 29.25 3.73
CA ALA A 33 11.94 28.78 4.20
C ALA A 33 10.70 29.59 3.75
N ALA A 34 10.80 30.91 3.55
CA ALA A 34 9.72 31.74 3.01
C ALA A 34 9.26 31.30 1.61
N ALA A 35 10.17 30.79 0.77
CA ALA A 35 9.82 30.28 -0.56
C ALA A 35 9.24 28.86 -0.53
N LEU A 36 9.45 28.11 0.56
CA LEU A 36 8.74 26.84 0.77
C LEU A 36 7.27 27.12 1.12
N ASP A 37 7.00 28.14 1.95
CA ASP A 37 5.63 28.54 2.29
C ASP A 37 4.82 28.93 1.03
N ASP A 38 5.48 29.48 0.00
CA ASP A 38 4.86 29.87 -1.27
C ASP A 38 4.46 28.67 -2.16
N VAL A 39 5.15 27.54 -2.04
CA VAL A 39 4.93 26.35 -2.91
C VAL A 39 4.30 25.16 -2.18
N LEU A 40 4.39 25.11 -0.85
CA LEU A 40 3.82 24.08 0.01
C LEU A 40 3.43 24.62 1.39
N GLU A 41 2.13 24.72 1.61
CA GLU A 41 1.57 25.29 2.84
C GLU A 41 2.07 24.57 4.12
N PRO A 42 2.30 25.30 5.23
CA PRO A 42 2.71 24.71 6.51
C PRO A 42 1.78 23.59 7.00
N ALA A 43 0.47 23.71 6.72
CA ALA A 43 -0.51 22.70 7.12
C ALA A 43 -0.25 21.34 6.45
N VAL A 44 0.10 21.33 5.15
CA VAL A 44 0.40 20.08 4.42
C VAL A 44 1.72 19.48 4.91
N ARG A 45 2.72 20.31 5.19
CA ARG A 45 3.98 19.84 5.79
C ARG A 45 3.77 19.21 7.16
N ALA A 46 2.82 19.72 7.96
CA ALA A 46 2.45 19.11 9.23
C ALA A 46 1.78 17.74 9.03
N LEU A 47 0.96 17.54 7.98
CA LEU A 47 0.40 16.23 7.64
C LEU A 47 1.49 15.22 7.26
N VAL A 48 2.48 15.65 6.45
CA VAL A 48 3.66 14.84 6.12
C VAL A 48 4.44 14.46 7.39
N ALA A 49 4.68 15.44 8.27
CA ALA A 49 5.36 15.22 9.54
C ALA A 49 4.61 14.21 10.42
N GLU A 50 3.29 14.29 10.48
CA GLU A 50 2.46 13.35 11.23
C GLU A 50 2.51 11.93 10.64
N ALA A 51 2.40 11.79 9.30
CA ALA A 51 2.53 10.49 8.65
C ALA A 51 3.91 9.85 8.88
N PHE A 52 4.98 10.65 8.97
CA PHE A 52 6.29 10.15 9.38
C PHE A 52 6.33 9.75 10.84
N SER A 53 5.88 10.63 11.73
CA SER A 53 5.85 10.43 13.18
C SER A 53 5.09 9.16 13.58
N VAL A 54 3.94 8.89 12.98
CA VAL A 54 3.13 7.70 13.34
C VAL A 54 3.85 6.40 12.95
N VAL A 55 4.46 6.34 11.77
CA VAL A 55 5.24 5.16 11.34
C VAL A 55 6.56 5.05 12.12
N GLU A 56 7.22 6.14 12.50
CA GLU A 56 8.42 6.08 13.33
C GLU A 56 8.12 5.55 14.73
N ARG A 57 6.98 5.93 15.30
CA ARG A 57 6.57 5.49 16.65
C ARG A 57 6.00 4.08 16.68
N HIS A 58 5.27 3.68 15.65
CA HIS A 58 4.48 2.44 15.65
C HIS A 58 4.88 1.44 14.56
N GLY A 59 5.65 1.85 13.57
CA GLY A 59 6.04 1.03 12.43
C GLY A 59 6.78 -0.23 12.83
N GLU A 60 7.72 -0.16 13.76
CA GLU A 60 8.50 -1.33 14.21
C GLU A 60 7.64 -2.38 14.94
N GLU A 61 6.59 -1.94 15.63
CA GLU A 61 5.64 -2.83 16.30
C GLU A 61 4.78 -3.58 15.28
N VAL A 62 4.45 -2.94 14.15
CA VAL A 62 3.65 -3.54 13.08
C VAL A 62 4.52 -4.37 12.14
N TRP A 63 5.66 -3.86 11.69
CA TRP A 63 6.55 -4.49 10.73
C TRP A 63 8.02 -4.28 11.12
N PRO A 64 8.82 -5.34 11.26
CA PRO A 64 10.24 -5.20 11.58
C PRO A 64 11.00 -4.35 10.55
N GLY A 65 11.62 -3.26 10.99
CA GLY A 65 12.37 -2.33 10.14
C GLY A 65 11.52 -1.26 9.42
N PHE A 66 10.20 -1.25 9.58
CA PHE A 66 9.35 -0.28 8.88
C PHE A 66 9.54 1.17 9.35
N ALA A 67 9.84 1.37 10.64
CA ALA A 67 10.19 2.69 11.16
C ALA A 67 11.43 3.30 10.46
N ALA A 68 12.32 2.45 9.94
CA ALA A 68 13.55 2.85 9.23
C ALA A 68 13.40 2.87 7.70
N ALA A 69 12.19 2.65 7.17
CA ALA A 69 11.94 2.72 5.74
C ALA A 69 12.26 4.12 5.17
N PRO A 70 12.61 4.23 3.87
CA PRO A 70 12.83 5.51 3.22
C PRO A 70 11.69 6.51 3.50
N ARG A 71 12.06 7.80 3.54
CA ARG A 71 11.13 8.91 3.82
C ARG A 71 10.96 9.87 2.64
N GLN A 72 11.57 9.56 1.50
CA GLN A 72 11.57 10.45 0.34
C GLN A 72 10.14 10.63 -0.19
N ILE A 73 9.64 11.86 -0.21
CA ILE A 73 8.27 12.17 -0.67
C ILE A 73 8.27 13.38 -1.59
N VAL A 74 7.56 13.28 -2.71
CA VAL A 74 7.24 14.39 -3.60
C VAL A 74 5.77 14.74 -3.41
N VAL A 75 5.50 15.99 -3.04
CA VAL A 75 4.16 16.56 -3.03
C VAL A 75 3.96 17.35 -4.33
N ALA A 76 3.04 16.89 -5.17
CA ALA A 76 2.64 17.59 -6.39
C ALA A 76 1.66 18.73 -6.04
N THR A 77 2.05 19.96 -6.32
CA THR A 77 1.30 21.19 -6.05
C THR A 77 1.03 21.96 -7.36
N PRO A 78 0.22 23.02 -7.36
CA PRO A 78 0.00 23.82 -8.57
C PRO A 78 1.30 24.36 -9.16
N GLY A 79 1.76 23.75 -10.26
CA GLY A 79 2.95 24.16 -10.99
C GLY A 79 4.28 23.63 -10.46
N HIS A 80 4.31 22.90 -9.34
CA HIS A 80 5.56 22.41 -8.74
C HIS A 80 5.50 20.97 -8.23
N ASP A 81 6.64 20.29 -8.30
CA ASP A 81 6.93 19.11 -7.49
C ASP A 81 7.79 19.56 -6.30
N VAL A 82 7.31 19.37 -5.06
CA VAL A 82 8.06 19.69 -3.84
C VAL A 82 8.57 18.40 -3.21
N LEU A 83 9.88 18.19 -3.21
CA LEU A 83 10.54 17.03 -2.64
C LEU A 83 10.94 17.32 -1.18
N LEU A 84 10.53 16.44 -0.27
CA LEU A 84 10.92 16.43 1.13
C LEU A 84 11.69 15.15 1.49
N CYS A 85 12.63 15.29 2.40
CA CYS A 85 13.42 14.20 2.99
C CYS A 85 14.15 13.34 1.94
N PRO A 86 14.94 13.94 1.02
CA PRO A 86 15.63 13.19 -0.02
C PRO A 86 16.58 12.14 0.58
N ASP A 87 16.60 10.95 0.00
CA ASP A 87 17.43 9.84 0.46
C ASP A 87 18.83 9.87 -0.19
N GLY A 88 19.55 10.97 0.06
CA GLY A 88 20.86 11.26 -0.54
C GLY A 88 20.81 12.37 -1.60
N PRO A 89 21.86 12.53 -2.42
CA PRO A 89 21.90 13.57 -3.45
C PRO A 89 20.74 13.45 -4.44
N VAL A 90 20.29 14.59 -4.96
CA VAL A 90 19.20 14.70 -5.94
C VAL A 90 19.59 15.65 -7.06
N SER A 91 19.17 15.33 -8.29
CA SER A 91 19.38 16.17 -9.47
C SER A 91 18.05 16.72 -10.02
N GLY A 92 18.11 17.86 -10.71
CA GLY A 92 16.93 18.46 -11.32
C GLY A 92 15.97 19.15 -10.35
N PHE A 93 16.37 19.34 -9.09
CA PHE A 93 15.66 20.16 -8.12
C PHE A 93 16.54 21.33 -7.63
N ALA A 94 15.91 22.47 -7.37
CA ALA A 94 16.51 23.60 -6.66
C ALA A 94 16.34 23.42 -5.14
N PRO A 95 17.38 23.68 -4.33
CA PRO A 95 17.28 23.58 -2.87
C PRO A 95 16.45 24.73 -2.29
N LEU A 96 15.51 24.40 -1.41
CA LEU A 96 14.79 25.36 -0.55
C LEU A 96 15.37 25.38 0.88
N GLY A 97 16.16 24.35 1.24
CA GLY A 97 16.81 24.22 2.54
C GLY A 97 15.96 23.47 3.57
N PRO A 98 16.32 23.53 4.86
CA PRO A 98 15.64 22.77 5.90
C PRO A 98 14.24 23.33 6.18
N ASP A 99 13.25 22.45 6.19
CA ASP A 99 11.87 22.72 6.59
C ASP A 99 11.70 22.52 8.11
N PRO A 100 11.41 23.57 8.89
CA PRO A 100 11.23 23.44 10.34
C PRO A 100 9.94 22.70 10.74
N VAL A 101 8.98 22.52 9.82
CA VAL A 101 7.71 21.82 10.11
C VAL A 101 7.87 20.31 10.01
N SER A 102 8.36 19.80 8.88
CA SER A 102 8.62 18.36 8.69
C SER A 102 9.96 17.88 9.24
N GLY A 103 10.89 18.80 9.52
CA GLY A 103 12.26 18.50 9.93
C GLY A 103 13.14 17.98 8.79
N CYS A 104 12.70 18.10 7.54
CA CYS A 104 13.39 17.58 6.36
C CYS A 104 14.06 18.66 5.53
N GLU A 105 15.09 18.30 4.79
CA GLU A 105 15.55 19.13 3.67
C GLU A 105 14.47 19.16 2.57
N ALA A 106 14.23 20.35 2.02
CA ALA A 106 13.23 20.61 1.01
C ALA A 106 13.86 21.09 -0.31
N TYR A 107 13.27 20.64 -1.40
CA TYR A 107 13.70 20.88 -2.77
C TYR A 107 12.48 21.10 -3.65
N VAL A 108 12.64 21.85 -4.74
CA VAL A 108 11.53 22.13 -5.68
C VAL A 108 11.98 22.04 -7.13
N ARG A 109 11.05 21.66 -8.00
CA ARG A 109 11.16 21.80 -9.45
C ARG A 109 9.80 22.13 -10.06
N ASP A 110 9.78 22.43 -11.36
CA ASP A 110 8.53 22.54 -12.11
C ASP A 110 7.76 21.21 -12.07
N LEU A 111 6.43 21.28 -12.05
CA LEU A 111 5.55 20.11 -11.99
C LEU A 111 5.89 19.08 -13.06
N THR A 112 6.14 17.84 -12.65
CA THR A 112 6.31 16.72 -13.58
C THR A 112 5.32 15.59 -13.34
N PHE A 113 4.79 15.48 -12.12
CA PHE A 113 3.79 14.49 -11.76
C PHE A 113 2.37 15.08 -11.81
N PRO A 114 1.33 14.27 -12.12
CA PRO A 114 -0.04 14.74 -12.09
C PRO A 114 -0.47 15.03 -10.65
N GLU A 115 -1.26 16.09 -10.46
CA GLU A 115 -1.73 16.53 -9.14
C GLU A 115 -2.72 15.56 -8.47
N ARG A 116 -3.26 14.60 -9.22
CA ARG A 116 -4.20 13.57 -8.73
C ARG A 116 -3.55 12.20 -8.63
N ILE A 117 -2.38 12.16 -8.02
CA ILE A 117 -1.60 10.95 -7.78
C ILE A 117 -1.49 10.67 -6.29
N ALA A 118 -1.43 9.38 -5.95
CA ALA A 118 -0.99 8.87 -4.66
C ALA A 118 -0.42 7.49 -4.96
N ALA A 119 0.91 7.41 -5.06
CA ALA A 119 1.60 6.18 -5.43
C ALA A 119 3.04 6.21 -4.97
N SER A 120 3.62 5.03 -4.79
CA SER A 120 5.03 4.86 -4.47
C SER A 120 5.73 4.12 -5.60
N PHE A 121 6.80 4.69 -6.12
CA PHE A 121 7.60 4.14 -7.20
C PHE A 121 8.99 4.78 -7.21
N PRO A 122 9.98 4.28 -7.99
CA PRO A 122 11.35 4.82 -7.97
C PRO A 122 11.48 6.17 -8.70
N ALA A 123 10.75 7.18 -8.23
CA ALA A 123 10.45 8.43 -8.95
C ALA A 123 11.63 9.42 -8.99
N VAL A 124 12.49 9.41 -7.97
CA VAL A 124 13.61 10.34 -7.83
C VAL A 124 14.89 9.55 -7.59
N GLU A 125 15.84 9.67 -8.52
CA GLU A 125 17.13 8.96 -8.51
C GLU A 125 17.01 7.43 -8.45
N GLY A 126 15.90 6.87 -8.96
CA GLY A 126 15.64 5.43 -8.92
C GLY A 126 15.34 4.88 -7.51
N ARG A 127 15.11 5.75 -6.52
CA ARG A 127 14.85 5.37 -5.12
C ARG A 127 13.34 5.36 -4.81
N PRO A 128 12.85 4.44 -3.95
CA PRO A 128 11.45 4.41 -3.53
C PRO A 128 10.97 5.77 -3.02
N THR A 129 9.97 6.33 -3.69
CA THR A 129 9.47 7.70 -3.43
C THR A 129 7.97 7.68 -3.38
N VAL A 130 7.37 8.20 -2.30
CA VAL A 130 5.94 8.55 -2.32
C VAL A 130 5.78 9.76 -3.23
N VAL A 131 4.89 9.68 -4.20
CA VAL A 131 4.46 10.81 -5.02
C VAL A 131 2.97 11.01 -4.77
N ILE A 132 2.61 12.16 -4.21
CA ILE A 132 1.24 12.43 -3.79
C ILE A 132 0.81 13.87 -4.10
N GLY A 133 -0.43 14.04 -4.53
CA GLY A 133 -1.05 15.35 -4.69
C GLY A 133 -1.52 15.97 -3.38
N LEU A 134 -1.85 17.26 -3.40
CA LEU A 134 -2.47 17.93 -2.25
C LEU A 134 -3.81 17.29 -1.84
N PRO A 135 -4.21 17.38 -0.55
CA PRO A 135 -5.50 16.87 -0.06
C PRO A 135 -6.70 17.30 -0.92
N ALA A 136 -6.73 18.57 -1.34
CA ALA A 136 -7.80 19.13 -2.18
C ALA A 136 -7.89 18.45 -3.56
N PHE A 137 -6.77 18.03 -4.16
CA PHE A 137 -6.78 17.36 -5.45
C PHE A 137 -7.24 15.91 -5.36
N LEU A 138 -6.91 15.25 -4.26
CA LEU A 138 -7.36 13.89 -3.95
C LEU A 138 -8.78 13.84 -3.37
N GLN A 139 -9.38 15.01 -3.07
CA GLN A 139 -10.68 15.12 -2.39
C GLN A 139 -10.70 14.35 -1.06
N ALA A 140 -9.56 14.35 -0.36
CA ALA A 140 -9.36 13.70 0.92
C ALA A 140 -9.40 14.73 2.04
N GLU A 141 -10.01 14.36 3.18
CA GLU A 141 -9.85 15.13 4.41
C GLU A 141 -8.39 15.02 4.88
N PRO A 142 -7.88 15.99 5.67
CA PRO A 142 -6.47 16.00 6.09
C PRO A 142 -6.02 14.71 6.77
N PHE A 143 -6.85 14.11 7.62
CA PHE A 143 -6.53 12.85 8.29
C PHE A 143 -6.45 11.67 7.31
N ASP A 144 -7.44 11.52 6.42
CA ASP A 144 -7.44 10.47 5.39
C ASP A 144 -6.23 10.60 4.44
N TRP A 145 -5.81 11.84 4.15
CA TRP A 145 -4.61 12.11 3.38
C TRP A 145 -3.35 11.65 4.12
N THR A 146 -3.24 11.93 5.42
CA THR A 146 -2.13 11.44 6.26
C THR A 146 -2.06 9.93 6.27
N VAL A 147 -3.21 9.23 6.43
CA VAL A 147 -3.27 7.77 6.36
C VAL A 147 -2.89 7.27 4.96
N THR A 148 -3.31 7.95 3.91
CA THR A 148 -2.89 7.63 2.53
C THR A 148 -1.36 7.70 2.39
N VAL A 149 -0.71 8.72 2.99
CA VAL A 149 0.76 8.75 3.04
C VAL A 149 1.32 7.56 3.80
N VAL A 150 0.72 7.14 4.92
CA VAL A 150 1.15 5.93 5.67
C VAL A 150 1.07 4.67 4.79
N HIS A 151 0.00 4.50 4.00
CA HIS A 151 -0.14 3.42 3.03
C HIS A 151 0.98 3.44 2.00
N GLU A 152 1.22 4.61 1.39
CA GLU A 152 2.29 4.77 0.41
C GLU A 152 3.68 4.53 1.02
N ARG A 153 3.89 4.93 2.27
CA ARG A 153 5.14 4.60 2.97
C ARG A 153 5.34 3.11 3.16
N PHE A 154 4.27 2.32 3.34
CA PHE A 154 4.41 0.87 3.37
C PHE A 154 4.85 0.31 2.01
N HIS A 155 4.38 0.89 0.90
CA HIS A 155 4.95 0.58 -0.41
C HIS A 155 6.41 0.99 -0.55
N GLN A 156 6.85 2.12 0.02
CA GLN A 156 8.29 2.44 0.07
C GLN A 156 9.10 1.39 0.84
N TYR A 157 8.56 0.90 1.96
CA TYR A 157 9.17 -0.17 2.75
C TYR A 157 9.28 -1.47 1.95
N GLN A 158 8.22 -1.88 1.25
CA GLN A 158 8.25 -3.02 0.32
C GLN A 158 9.32 -2.83 -0.77
N GLN A 159 9.37 -1.66 -1.40
CA GLN A 159 10.28 -1.36 -2.51
C GLN A 159 11.75 -1.22 -2.06
N ALA A 160 11.97 -0.84 -0.80
CA ALA A 160 13.29 -0.77 -0.20
C ALA A 160 13.88 -2.15 0.13
N TRP A 161 13.06 -3.21 0.12
CA TRP A 161 13.56 -4.57 0.34
C TRP A 161 14.55 -4.99 -0.76
N PRO A 162 15.76 -5.47 -0.41
CA PRO A 162 16.74 -5.92 -1.39
C PRO A 162 16.19 -7.04 -2.27
N GLY A 163 16.07 -6.75 -3.57
CA GLY A 163 15.54 -7.71 -4.55
C GLY A 163 14.08 -7.50 -4.94
N TYR A 164 13.40 -6.46 -4.41
CA TYR A 164 12.00 -6.16 -4.77
C TYR A 164 11.76 -6.17 -6.28
N TYR A 165 12.47 -5.34 -7.04
CA TYR A 165 12.26 -5.24 -8.50
C TYR A 165 12.59 -6.55 -9.23
N ALA A 166 13.65 -7.26 -8.80
CA ALA A 166 13.98 -8.55 -9.38
C ALA A 166 12.90 -9.61 -9.11
N ALA A 167 12.28 -9.59 -7.92
CA ALA A 167 11.20 -10.48 -7.57
C ALA A 167 9.90 -10.14 -8.33
N VAL A 168 9.61 -8.85 -8.52
CA VAL A 168 8.51 -8.38 -9.38
C VAL A 168 8.71 -8.85 -10.82
N ASP A 169 9.91 -8.66 -11.39
CA ASP A 169 10.24 -9.11 -12.74
C ASP A 169 10.11 -10.63 -12.89
N ALA A 170 10.51 -11.39 -11.86
CA ALA A 170 10.42 -12.85 -11.84
C ALA A 170 8.98 -13.39 -11.85
N LEU A 171 7.96 -12.56 -11.57
CA LEU A 171 6.57 -12.93 -11.76
C LEU A 171 6.23 -13.17 -13.24
N ASP A 172 6.99 -12.56 -14.17
CA ASP A 172 6.81 -12.66 -15.61
C ASP A 172 5.39 -12.23 -16.06
N LEU A 173 4.82 -11.24 -15.38
CA LEU A 173 3.44 -10.78 -15.61
C LEU A 173 3.35 -9.55 -16.52
N ALA A 174 4.44 -8.81 -16.68
CA ALA A 174 4.48 -7.52 -17.36
C ALA A 174 4.09 -7.56 -18.84
N GLY A 175 4.33 -8.68 -19.54
CA GLY A 175 3.93 -8.83 -20.93
C GLY A 175 4.54 -7.78 -21.88
N GLY A 176 5.72 -7.26 -21.54
CA GLY A 176 6.41 -6.19 -22.29
C GLY A 176 6.09 -4.77 -21.83
N ASP A 177 5.27 -4.58 -20.79
CA ASP A 177 5.07 -3.28 -20.17
C ASP A 177 6.25 -2.87 -19.28
N GLU A 178 6.98 -1.85 -19.71
CA GLU A 178 8.11 -1.26 -19.00
C GLU A 178 7.70 -0.15 -18.00
N GLY A 179 6.44 0.29 -18.04
CA GLY A 179 5.91 1.37 -17.21
C GLY A 179 5.25 0.93 -15.90
N GLY A 180 5.16 -0.37 -15.65
CA GLY A 180 4.53 -0.94 -14.44
C GLY A 180 2.99 -0.90 -14.43
N MET A 181 2.36 -0.41 -15.50
CA MET A 181 0.90 -0.31 -15.65
C MET A 181 0.20 -1.67 -15.64
N TRP A 182 0.91 -2.76 -15.93
CA TRP A 182 0.42 -4.12 -15.88
C TRP A 182 -0.08 -4.46 -14.48
N MET A 183 0.55 -3.92 -13.42
CA MET A 183 0.10 -4.15 -12.04
C MET A 183 -1.31 -3.63 -11.80
N LEU A 184 -1.72 -2.61 -12.57
CA LEU A 184 -3.03 -1.99 -12.46
C LEU A 184 -4.04 -2.55 -13.47
N ASN A 185 -3.57 -2.90 -14.66
CA ASN A 185 -4.39 -3.24 -15.84
C ASN A 185 -4.28 -4.72 -16.23
N TYR A 186 -3.72 -5.57 -15.37
CA TYR A 186 -3.61 -7.00 -15.64
C TYR A 186 -5.00 -7.59 -15.96
N PRO A 187 -5.14 -8.38 -17.04
CA PRO A 187 -6.43 -8.91 -17.49
C PRO A 187 -6.82 -10.15 -16.68
N PHE A 188 -6.95 -10.02 -15.36
CA PHE A 188 -7.44 -11.10 -14.51
C PHE A 188 -8.89 -11.45 -14.89
N PRO A 189 -9.29 -12.74 -14.88
CA PRO A 189 -10.61 -13.19 -15.33
C PRO A 189 -11.73 -12.87 -14.32
N TYR A 190 -11.96 -11.59 -14.02
CA TYR A 190 -12.94 -11.14 -13.02
C TYR A 190 -14.38 -11.52 -13.37
N ASP A 191 -14.72 -11.59 -14.67
CA ASP A 191 -16.08 -11.83 -15.17
C ASP A 191 -16.35 -13.31 -15.50
N GLU A 192 -15.39 -14.21 -15.28
CA GLU A 192 -15.57 -15.64 -15.55
C GLU A 192 -16.40 -16.31 -14.44
N PRO A 193 -17.56 -16.94 -14.74
CA PRO A 193 -18.50 -17.41 -13.71
C PRO A 193 -17.90 -18.43 -12.71
N GLN A 194 -16.99 -19.29 -13.18
CA GLN A 194 -16.33 -20.26 -12.31
C GLN A 194 -15.34 -19.58 -11.35
N VAL A 195 -14.66 -18.54 -11.82
CA VAL A 195 -13.74 -17.74 -11.01
C VAL A 195 -14.53 -16.96 -9.96
N GLU A 196 -15.59 -16.27 -10.37
CA GLU A 196 -16.47 -15.53 -9.48
C GLU A 196 -17.04 -16.42 -8.36
N ALA A 197 -17.58 -17.60 -8.69
CA ALA A 197 -18.13 -18.51 -7.70
C ALA A 197 -17.07 -19.00 -6.68
N ALA A 198 -15.84 -19.27 -7.14
CA ALA A 198 -14.77 -19.70 -6.24
C ALA A 198 -14.30 -18.56 -5.32
N PHE A 199 -14.25 -17.33 -5.82
CA PHE A 199 -13.88 -16.15 -5.04
C PHE A 199 -14.99 -15.71 -4.06
N ASP A 200 -16.28 -15.86 -4.40
CA ASP A 200 -17.38 -15.69 -3.44
C ASP A 200 -17.26 -16.69 -2.29
N ALA A 201 -17.02 -17.97 -2.60
CA ALA A 201 -16.82 -18.99 -1.57
C ALA A 201 -15.61 -18.68 -0.67
N MET A 202 -14.49 -18.27 -1.26
CA MET A 202 -13.29 -17.85 -0.53
C MET A 202 -13.57 -16.64 0.39
N ALA A 203 -14.22 -15.58 -0.12
CA ALA A 203 -14.58 -14.41 0.67
C ALA A 203 -15.57 -14.76 1.80
N GLY A 204 -16.52 -15.67 1.53
CA GLY A 204 -17.46 -16.18 2.51
C GLY A 204 -16.79 -16.93 3.65
N MET A 205 -15.82 -17.81 3.34
CA MET A 205 -15.05 -18.51 4.37
C MET A 205 -14.10 -17.58 5.12
N LEU A 206 -13.53 -16.56 4.47
CA LEU A 206 -12.73 -15.55 5.15
C LEU A 206 -13.56 -14.77 6.17
N LEU A 207 -14.76 -14.33 5.79
CA LEU A 207 -15.71 -13.68 6.71
C LEU A 207 -16.05 -14.58 7.90
N ALA A 208 -16.33 -15.87 7.65
CA ALA A 208 -16.60 -16.83 8.71
C ALA A 208 -15.40 -17.01 9.65
N ALA A 209 -14.18 -17.06 9.12
CA ALA A 209 -12.96 -17.17 9.93
C ALA A 209 -12.68 -15.91 10.75
N LEU A 210 -12.98 -14.72 10.21
CA LEU A 210 -12.86 -13.46 10.94
C LEU A 210 -13.88 -13.35 12.09
N ASP A 211 -15.09 -13.89 11.92
CA ASP A 211 -16.16 -13.88 12.93
C ASP A 211 -16.06 -15.05 13.94
N ALA A 212 -15.27 -16.09 13.63
CA ALA A 212 -15.13 -17.26 14.48
C ALA A 212 -14.58 -16.89 15.87
N PRO A 213 -15.08 -17.50 16.96
CA PRO A 213 -14.49 -17.35 18.29
C PRO A 213 -13.09 -17.98 18.35
N ASP A 214 -12.30 -17.62 19.37
CA ASP A 214 -10.90 -18.05 19.47
C ASP A 214 -10.73 -19.58 19.57
N ASP A 215 -11.70 -20.30 20.16
CA ASP A 215 -11.68 -21.76 20.22
C ASP A 215 -12.08 -22.45 18.92
N GLY A 216 -12.64 -21.72 17.96
CA GLY A 216 -13.04 -22.21 16.63
C GLY A 216 -12.25 -21.61 15.46
N VAL A 217 -11.34 -20.68 15.72
CA VAL A 217 -10.64 -19.92 14.65
C VAL A 217 -9.76 -20.80 13.76
N GLU A 218 -9.11 -21.83 14.32
CA GLU A 218 -8.27 -22.74 13.54
C GLU A 218 -9.09 -23.58 12.54
N GLU A 219 -10.24 -24.09 12.96
CA GLU A 219 -11.15 -24.85 12.08
C GLU A 219 -11.70 -23.94 10.97
N ALA A 220 -12.13 -22.73 11.33
CA ALA A 220 -12.62 -21.77 10.35
C ALA A 220 -11.52 -21.32 9.37
N ALA A 221 -10.29 -21.14 9.85
CA ALA A 221 -9.13 -20.84 9.01
C ALA A 221 -8.74 -22.00 8.09
N ALA A 222 -8.88 -23.25 8.53
CA ALA A 222 -8.70 -24.42 7.67
C ALA A 222 -9.77 -24.48 6.56
N ALA A 223 -11.02 -24.14 6.88
CA ALA A 223 -12.09 -24.03 5.89
C ALA A 223 -11.82 -22.90 4.87
N TYR A 224 -11.32 -21.75 5.35
CA TYR A 224 -10.86 -20.68 4.48
C TYR A 224 -9.72 -21.13 3.57
N TRP A 225 -8.71 -21.81 4.09
CA TRP A 225 -7.60 -22.35 3.30
C TRP A 225 -8.09 -23.29 2.20
N ALA A 226 -9.04 -24.18 2.50
CA ALA A 226 -9.63 -25.07 1.50
C ALA A 226 -10.36 -24.29 0.39
N ALA A 227 -11.11 -23.24 0.74
CA ALA A 227 -11.76 -22.38 -0.25
C ALA A 227 -10.76 -21.55 -1.07
N ARG A 228 -9.67 -21.11 -0.45
CA ARG A 228 -8.56 -20.42 -1.12
C ARG A 228 -7.86 -21.31 -2.15
N GLU A 229 -7.61 -22.58 -1.82
CA GLU A 229 -7.08 -23.56 -2.78
C GLU A 229 -8.07 -23.85 -3.92
N ALA A 230 -9.38 -23.87 -3.65
CA ALA A 230 -10.38 -23.99 -4.71
C ALA A 230 -10.39 -22.77 -5.65
N ALA A 231 -10.23 -21.56 -5.11
CA ALA A 231 -10.06 -20.32 -5.89
C ALA A 231 -8.77 -20.32 -6.71
N ARG A 232 -7.66 -20.84 -6.15
CA ARG A 232 -6.41 -21.03 -6.90
C ARG A 232 -6.60 -21.93 -8.11
N LEU A 233 -7.33 -23.04 -7.93
CA LEU A 233 -7.58 -24.00 -9.00
C LEU A 233 -8.61 -23.54 -10.04
N SER A 234 -9.33 -22.43 -9.81
CA SER A 234 -10.30 -21.89 -10.76
C SER A 234 -9.67 -20.98 -11.82
N VAL A 235 -8.41 -20.57 -11.64
CA VAL A 235 -7.68 -19.70 -12.57
C VAL A 235 -6.38 -20.36 -13.04
N PRO A 236 -5.83 -19.96 -14.21
CA PRO A 236 -4.46 -20.30 -14.58
C PRO A 236 -3.43 -19.86 -13.53
N GLU A 237 -2.36 -20.62 -13.36
CA GLU A 237 -1.26 -20.32 -12.42
C GLU A 237 -0.70 -18.90 -12.60
N ARG A 238 -0.63 -18.42 -13.85
CA ARG A 238 -0.19 -17.06 -14.16
C ARG A 238 -1.08 -16.00 -13.50
N ASP A 239 -2.40 -16.18 -13.55
CA ASP A 239 -3.38 -15.27 -12.97
C ASP A 239 -3.38 -15.37 -11.44
N TRP A 240 -3.18 -16.58 -10.90
CA TRP A 240 -3.00 -16.76 -9.46
C TRP A 240 -1.79 -16.02 -8.92
N ARG A 241 -0.65 -16.04 -9.61
CA ARG A 241 0.53 -15.24 -9.22
C ARG A 241 0.24 -13.75 -9.20
N TYR A 242 -0.55 -13.24 -10.15
CA TYR A 242 -1.01 -11.85 -10.10
C TYR A 242 -1.86 -11.59 -8.86
N PHE A 243 -2.79 -12.48 -8.53
CA PHE A 243 -3.64 -12.35 -7.35
C PHE A 243 -2.82 -12.36 -6.04
N GLU A 244 -1.91 -13.33 -5.87
CA GLU A 244 -0.98 -13.40 -4.73
C GLU A 244 -0.12 -12.13 -4.61
N PHE A 245 0.41 -11.64 -5.73
CA PHE A 245 1.16 -10.39 -5.76
C PHE A 245 0.31 -9.20 -5.29
N GLN A 246 -0.94 -9.10 -5.74
CA GLN A 246 -1.84 -8.02 -5.34
C GLN A 246 -2.27 -8.12 -3.86
N LEU A 247 -2.47 -9.32 -3.32
CA LEU A 247 -2.69 -9.52 -1.90
C LEU A 247 -1.47 -9.07 -1.09
N TRP A 248 -0.28 -9.49 -1.50
CA TRP A 248 0.98 -9.15 -0.83
C TRP A 248 1.28 -7.65 -0.91
N ASN A 249 1.06 -7.04 -2.07
CA ASN A 249 1.39 -5.64 -2.35
C ASN A 249 0.34 -4.70 -1.77
N GLU A 250 -0.93 -4.82 -2.19
CA GLU A 250 -1.99 -3.85 -1.88
C GLU A 250 -2.86 -4.29 -0.69
N GLY A 251 -3.21 -5.57 -0.63
CA GLY A 251 -4.06 -6.11 0.43
C GLY A 251 -3.42 -5.97 1.81
N LEU A 252 -2.15 -6.33 1.93
CA LEU A 252 -1.40 -6.16 3.17
C LEU A 252 -1.03 -4.70 3.45
N SER A 253 -0.99 -3.80 2.46
CA SER A 253 -0.94 -2.35 2.73
C SER A 253 -2.20 -1.87 3.43
N ARG A 254 -3.39 -2.30 2.99
CA ARG A 254 -4.66 -1.98 3.66
C ARG A 254 -4.73 -2.54 5.07
N TRP A 255 -4.24 -3.76 5.28
CA TRP A 255 -4.09 -4.28 6.63
C TRP A 255 -3.15 -3.39 7.48
N THR A 256 -2.05 -2.92 6.89
CA THR A 256 -1.05 -2.09 7.57
C THR A 256 -1.60 -0.74 8.00
N GLU A 257 -2.43 -0.08 7.18
CA GLU A 257 -3.13 1.16 7.55
C GLU A 257 -3.90 1.00 8.86
N ARG A 258 -4.72 -0.07 8.94
CA ARG A 258 -5.47 -0.43 10.14
C ARG A 258 -4.55 -0.77 11.30
N ALA A 259 -3.54 -1.61 11.10
CA ALA A 259 -2.65 -2.05 12.17
C ALA A 259 -1.84 -0.88 12.78
N ILE A 260 -1.36 0.06 11.96
CA ILE A 260 -0.71 1.29 12.43
C ILE A 260 -1.70 2.16 13.21
N SER A 261 -2.94 2.28 12.72
CA SER A 261 -4.00 3.02 13.39
C SER A 261 -4.42 2.39 14.72
N GLU A 262 -4.42 1.06 14.84
CA GLU A 262 -4.65 0.35 16.11
C GLU A 262 -3.54 0.64 17.12
N ALA A 263 -2.28 0.62 16.67
CA ALA A 263 -1.13 0.90 17.52
C ALA A 263 -1.12 2.36 18.01
N ALA A 264 -1.36 3.32 17.11
CA ALA A 264 -1.48 4.74 17.43
C ALA A 264 -2.73 5.04 18.27
N GLY A 265 -3.82 4.32 17.99
CA GLY A 265 -5.14 4.46 18.62
C GLY A 265 -5.15 4.22 20.13
N ARG A 266 -4.12 3.55 20.67
CA ARG A 266 -3.94 3.39 22.12
C ARG A 266 -3.71 4.72 22.85
N HIS A 267 -3.29 5.75 22.12
CA HIS A 267 -2.98 7.07 22.66
C HIS A 267 -3.69 8.22 21.94
N ASP A 268 -4.24 7.98 20.75
CA ASP A 268 -4.90 8.98 19.92
C ASP A 268 -6.32 8.50 19.50
N PRO A 269 -7.39 9.19 19.91
CA PRO A 269 -8.75 8.78 19.60
C PRO A 269 -9.10 8.83 18.10
N ASP A 270 -8.44 9.68 17.29
CA ASP A 270 -8.73 9.78 15.86
C ASP A 270 -8.24 8.53 15.14
N TYR A 271 -7.03 8.05 15.48
CA TYR A 271 -6.52 6.77 14.98
C TYR A 271 -7.32 5.58 15.50
N ALA A 272 -7.83 5.61 16.74
CA ALA A 272 -8.71 4.56 17.25
C ALA A 272 -10.02 4.49 16.46
N ALA A 273 -10.62 5.65 16.14
CA ALA A 273 -11.82 5.73 15.31
C ALA A 273 -11.55 5.24 13.88
N HIS A 274 -10.40 5.61 13.31
CA HIS A 274 -9.99 5.15 11.99
C HIS A 274 -9.77 3.63 11.94
N ALA A 275 -9.10 3.04 12.92
CA ALA A 275 -8.90 1.60 13.01
C ALA A 275 -10.23 0.82 13.00
N GLU A 276 -11.20 1.28 13.79
CA GLU A 276 -12.53 0.67 13.82
C GLU A 276 -13.29 0.90 12.50
N HIS A 277 -13.16 2.08 11.89
CA HIS A 277 -13.72 2.37 10.58
C HIS A 277 -13.17 1.39 9.53
N GLU A 278 -11.86 1.20 9.46
CA GLU A 278 -11.22 0.28 8.51
C GLU A 278 -11.59 -1.17 8.76
N ARG A 279 -11.70 -1.60 10.02
CA ARG A 279 -12.18 -2.94 10.37
C ARG A 279 -13.59 -3.19 9.83
N LEU A 280 -14.50 -2.24 10.06
CA LEU A 280 -15.88 -2.32 9.55
C LEU A 280 -15.94 -2.20 8.02
N SER A 281 -15.14 -1.32 7.43
CA SER A 281 -15.03 -1.12 5.98
C SER A 281 -14.57 -2.39 5.28
N MET A 282 -13.57 -3.08 5.82
CA MET A 282 -13.09 -4.38 5.34
C MET A 282 -14.21 -5.44 5.37
N ILE A 283 -14.90 -5.59 6.50
CA ILE A 283 -16.01 -6.55 6.63
C ILE A 283 -17.13 -6.23 5.64
N ASN A 284 -17.54 -4.96 5.54
CA ASN A 284 -18.58 -4.51 4.62
C ASN A 284 -18.16 -4.73 3.17
N SER A 285 -16.89 -4.50 2.83
CA SER A 285 -16.36 -4.72 1.48
C SER A 285 -16.33 -6.20 1.11
N LEU A 286 -15.96 -7.08 2.04
CA LEU A 286 -16.06 -8.53 1.84
C LEU A 286 -17.52 -8.96 1.66
N GLN A 287 -18.45 -8.41 2.43
CA GLN A 287 -19.88 -8.69 2.27
C GLN A 287 -20.43 -8.20 0.93
N ALA A 288 -20.04 -7.00 0.50
CA ALA A 288 -20.47 -6.41 -0.75
C ALA A 288 -19.83 -7.12 -1.97
N LEU A 289 -18.59 -7.58 -1.87
CA LEU A 289 -17.96 -8.46 -2.88
C LEU A 289 -18.82 -9.70 -3.15
N ARG A 290 -19.36 -10.31 -2.09
CA ARG A 290 -20.24 -11.48 -2.21
C ARG A 290 -21.62 -11.15 -2.79
N GLN A 291 -22.09 -9.93 -2.61
CA GLN A 291 -23.40 -9.48 -3.09
C GLN A 291 -23.35 -9.04 -4.55
N ASP A 292 -22.31 -8.29 -4.92
CA ASP A 292 -22.17 -7.64 -6.22
C ASP A 292 -21.30 -8.46 -7.20
N GLY A 293 -20.51 -9.40 -6.69
CA GLY A 293 -19.66 -10.28 -7.48
C GLY A 293 -18.28 -9.71 -7.79
N LEU A 294 -17.37 -10.60 -8.15
CA LEU A 294 -15.98 -10.29 -8.46
C LEU A 294 -15.83 -9.37 -9.69
N GLY A 295 -16.67 -9.55 -10.72
CA GLY A 295 -16.68 -8.72 -11.92
C GLY A 295 -16.97 -7.23 -11.64
N ALA A 296 -17.86 -6.95 -10.68
CA ALA A 296 -18.17 -5.58 -10.27
C ALA A 296 -17.03 -4.94 -9.47
N TRP A 297 -16.42 -5.70 -8.55
CA TRP A 297 -15.39 -5.22 -7.64
C TRP A 297 -13.99 -5.16 -8.27
N LYS A 298 -13.70 -6.03 -9.24
CA LYS A 298 -12.41 -6.13 -9.95
C LYS A 298 -11.25 -6.17 -8.95
N ARG A 299 -10.21 -5.35 -9.18
CA ARG A 299 -9.03 -5.26 -8.32
C ARG A 299 -9.38 -4.85 -6.89
N SER A 300 -10.42 -4.06 -6.65
CA SER A 300 -10.79 -3.65 -5.28
C SER A 300 -11.15 -4.84 -4.38
N ALA A 301 -11.55 -5.99 -4.96
CA ALA A 301 -11.75 -7.23 -4.20
C ALA A 301 -10.49 -7.67 -3.46
N VAL A 302 -9.31 -7.51 -4.09
CA VAL A 302 -8.02 -7.96 -3.51
C VAL A 302 -7.65 -7.15 -2.27
N TYR A 303 -8.10 -5.90 -2.19
CA TYR A 303 -7.82 -5.00 -1.06
C TYR A 303 -8.52 -5.50 0.20
N ALA A 304 -9.82 -5.81 0.09
CA ALA A 304 -10.60 -6.34 1.19
C ALA A 304 -10.17 -7.76 1.58
N ILE A 305 -9.87 -8.61 0.60
CA ILE A 305 -9.41 -9.98 0.86
C ILE A 305 -8.06 -9.96 1.58
N GLY A 306 -7.07 -9.22 1.07
CA GLY A 306 -5.75 -9.19 1.70
C GLY A 306 -5.74 -8.49 3.07
N ALA A 307 -6.57 -7.45 3.25
CA ALA A 307 -6.78 -6.87 4.57
C ALA A 307 -7.34 -7.90 5.57
N GLY A 308 -8.32 -8.69 5.12
CA GLY A 308 -8.91 -9.77 5.90
C GLY A 308 -7.93 -10.92 6.16
N GLU A 309 -7.11 -11.30 5.18
CA GLU A 309 -6.04 -12.29 5.36
C GLU A 309 -5.06 -11.85 6.45
N GLY A 310 -4.56 -10.61 6.40
CA GLY A 310 -3.69 -10.07 7.44
C GLY A 310 -4.34 -10.09 8.83
N ALA A 311 -5.64 -9.74 8.91
CA ALA A 311 -6.39 -9.76 10.17
C ALA A 311 -6.56 -11.18 10.72
N LEU A 312 -6.79 -12.17 9.84
CA LEU A 312 -6.87 -13.58 10.23
C LEU A 312 -5.50 -14.09 10.70
N LEU A 313 -4.42 -13.75 10.00
CA LEU A 313 -3.05 -14.18 10.34
C LEU A 313 -2.59 -13.71 11.72
N GLU A 314 -3.01 -12.52 12.17
CA GLU A 314 -2.75 -12.08 13.55
C GLU A 314 -3.32 -13.03 14.60
N ARG A 315 -4.44 -13.71 14.29
CA ARG A 315 -5.10 -14.64 15.21
C ARG A 315 -4.49 -16.04 15.16
N ILE A 316 -4.17 -16.54 13.97
CA ILE A 316 -3.79 -17.96 13.77
C ILE A 316 -2.27 -18.18 13.68
N ARG A 317 -1.49 -17.13 13.41
CA ARG A 317 -0.03 -17.24 13.20
C ARG A 317 0.71 -16.04 13.83
N PRO A 318 0.74 -15.90 15.16
CA PRO A 318 1.52 -14.84 15.80
C PRO A 318 2.97 -14.84 15.30
N GLY A 319 3.44 -13.69 14.78
CA GLY A 319 4.79 -13.54 14.24
C GLY A 319 4.95 -13.84 12.74
N TRP A 320 3.88 -14.14 12.00
CA TRP A 320 3.91 -14.33 10.53
C TRP A 320 4.60 -13.18 9.79
N ARG A 321 4.50 -11.96 10.32
CA ARG A 321 5.11 -10.75 9.77
C ARG A 321 6.64 -10.82 9.63
N ALA A 322 7.32 -11.57 10.49
CA ALA A 322 8.77 -11.77 10.38
C ALA A 322 9.17 -12.54 9.10
N ALA A 323 8.23 -13.28 8.51
CA ALA A 323 8.42 -14.01 7.26
C ALA A 323 7.94 -13.23 6.02
N TYR A 324 7.52 -11.97 6.17
CA TYR A 324 6.94 -11.16 5.07
C TYR A 324 7.84 -11.06 3.84
N PHE A 325 9.14 -10.83 4.05
CA PHE A 325 10.14 -10.77 2.99
C PHE A 325 10.88 -12.09 2.75
N ALA A 326 10.65 -13.11 3.59
CA ALA A 326 11.16 -14.45 3.32
C ALA A 326 10.38 -15.13 2.17
N GLU A 327 9.13 -14.74 2.00
CA GLU A 327 8.23 -15.23 0.96
C GLU A 327 7.58 -14.07 0.19
N PRO A 328 8.39 -13.31 -0.58
CA PRO A 328 7.92 -12.10 -1.25
C PRO A 328 6.89 -12.43 -2.34
N MET A 329 6.00 -11.48 -2.63
CA MET A 329 5.00 -11.54 -3.70
C MET A 329 3.90 -12.60 -3.54
N GLN A 330 3.75 -13.19 -2.35
CA GLN A 330 2.68 -14.14 -2.04
C GLN A 330 2.27 -14.10 -0.56
N THR A 331 1.05 -14.50 -0.27
CA THR A 331 0.51 -14.62 1.09
C THR A 331 0.06 -16.04 1.43
N GLY A 332 -0.15 -16.90 0.43
CA GLY A 332 -0.76 -18.21 0.64
C GLY A 332 0.02 -19.18 1.53
N SER A 333 1.34 -19.05 1.59
CA SER A 333 2.18 -19.90 2.43
C SER A 333 1.93 -19.74 3.93
N TYR A 334 1.47 -18.57 4.37
CA TYR A 334 1.17 -18.31 5.78
C TYR A 334 -0.04 -19.12 6.29
N PHE A 335 -0.90 -19.57 5.37
CA PHE A 335 -2.12 -20.33 5.68
C PHE A 335 -1.94 -21.85 5.59
N ARG A 336 -0.74 -22.34 5.25
CA ARG A 336 -0.49 -23.79 5.16
C ARG A 336 -0.48 -24.42 6.54
N PHE A 337 -1.57 -25.09 6.90
CA PHE A 337 -1.61 -25.98 8.06
C PHE A 337 -0.79 -27.23 7.75
N ASP A 338 0.20 -27.54 8.58
CA ASP A 338 0.82 -28.86 8.52
C ASP A 338 -0.29 -29.90 8.72
N PRO A 339 -0.34 -30.97 7.91
CA PRO A 339 -1.28 -32.04 8.18
C PRO A 339 -1.02 -32.53 9.60
N VAL A 340 -2.05 -32.46 10.45
CA VAL A 340 -2.00 -33.08 11.77
C VAL A 340 -1.65 -34.54 11.53
N GLU A 341 -0.43 -34.95 11.86
CA GLU A 341 -0.11 -36.37 11.84
C GLU A 341 -1.17 -37.04 12.72
N PRO A 342 -1.88 -38.07 12.21
CA PRO A 342 -2.87 -38.75 13.01
C PRO A 342 -2.16 -39.32 14.22
N GLY A 343 -2.28 -38.61 15.34
CA GLY A 343 -1.67 -38.99 16.59
C GLY A 343 -2.13 -40.38 16.95
N GLU A 344 -1.19 -41.29 17.08
CA GLU A 344 -1.41 -42.58 17.70
C GLU A 344 -2.13 -42.32 19.03
N GLY A 345 -3.38 -42.78 19.09
CA GLY A 345 -4.21 -42.64 20.28
C GLY A 345 -3.47 -43.14 21.53
N ARG A 346 -3.59 -42.37 22.60
CA ARG A 346 -3.36 -42.85 23.96
C ARG A 346 -4.64 -42.80 24.75
#